data_AF-J0NBN2-F1
#
_entry.id   AF-J0NBN2-F1
#
_cell.length_a   1.000
_cell.length_b   1.000
_cell.length_c   1.000
_cell.angle_alpha   90.00
_cell.angle_beta   90.00
_cell.angle_gamma   90.00
#
_symmetry.space_group_name_H-M   'P 1'
#
loop_
_entity.id
_entity.type
_entity.pdbx_description
1 polymer ?
#
loop_
_entity_poly.entity_id
_entity_poly.type
_entity_poly.pdbx_seq_one_letter_code
_entity_poly.pdbx_strand_id
1 'polypeptide(L)'
;MKLNNRDLALRGLLGVLPPHLERYLRSTLGDRCTPEGLRALLADSDASDPPDLADLSTQIRVLTVHSDGSDGLDLSPELRTALREVGRLRDEVVSGGALNADRTLAVLDAVGETLRLIGAESDQAEVRELIAAIDGGQGAGSGPLDAVGVEVVCVPVLSYAHAVAGAAPAVSIRLSLPGYAFSSGAHASGLDASGDDQQRRTLVSEARGSQELPPGPLEVTLTLIEDDGGRQIAEPWHLTWDTSQPVLTETRTLALDRANLLQVEPGAAHVRVELRAADGATAVRRLPGLTVLPPRQWRLDG
;
A
#
# COMPACT_ATOMS: atom_id res chain seq x y z
N MET A 1 10.84 -5.78 7.68
CA MET A 1 11.54 -6.36 6.50
C MET A 1 11.08 -5.56 5.28
N LYS A 2 11.95 -5.11 4.37
CA LYS A 2 11.49 -4.40 3.16
C LYS A 2 10.84 -5.43 2.23
N LEU A 3 9.52 -5.38 2.06
CA LEU A 3 8.81 -6.17 1.07
C LEU A 3 9.32 -5.75 -0.32
N ASN A 4 9.84 -6.71 -1.08
CA ASN A 4 10.20 -6.47 -2.47
C ASN A 4 8.94 -6.51 -3.36
N ASN A 5 9.04 -6.06 -4.61
CA ASN A 5 7.92 -6.04 -5.56
C ASN A 5 7.22 -7.41 -5.74
N ARG A 6 7.99 -8.50 -5.67
CA ARG A 6 7.45 -9.86 -5.71
C ARG A 6 6.67 -10.21 -4.44
N ASP A 7 7.13 -9.78 -3.28
CA ASP A 7 6.42 -10.00 -2.01
C ASP A 7 5.09 -9.23 -1.99
N LEU A 8 5.05 -8.02 -2.56
CA LEU A 8 3.81 -7.25 -2.73
C LEU A 8 2.82 -7.97 -3.66
N ALA A 9 3.30 -8.45 -4.82
CA ALA A 9 2.50 -9.24 -5.75
C ALA A 9 1.95 -10.52 -5.09
N LEU A 10 2.80 -11.25 -4.35
CA LEU A 10 2.39 -12.45 -3.61
C LEU A 10 1.38 -12.11 -2.51
N ARG A 11 1.54 -10.98 -1.81
CA ARG A 11 0.60 -10.54 -0.79
C ARG A 11 -0.77 -10.24 -1.38
N GLY A 12 -0.84 -9.56 -2.52
CA GLY A 12 -2.11 -9.33 -3.22
C GLY A 12 -2.77 -10.62 -3.71
N LEU A 13 -2.00 -11.49 -4.37
CA LEU A 13 -2.52 -12.73 -4.97
C LEU A 13 -2.88 -13.80 -3.94
N LEU A 14 -2.03 -14.04 -2.94
CA LEU A 14 -2.15 -15.17 -2.02
C LEU A 14 -2.61 -14.76 -0.62
N GLY A 15 -2.55 -13.47 -0.28
CA GLY A 15 -3.02 -12.96 1.01
C GLY A 15 -4.40 -12.31 0.91
N VAL A 16 -4.56 -11.35 0.01
CA VAL A 16 -5.77 -10.52 -0.08
C VAL A 16 -6.88 -11.22 -0.86
N LEU A 17 -6.61 -11.67 -2.09
CA LEU A 17 -7.65 -12.21 -2.96
C LEU A 17 -8.35 -13.49 -2.45
N PRO A 18 -7.63 -14.51 -1.91
CA PRO A 18 -8.24 -15.82 -1.66
C PRO A 18 -9.41 -15.82 -0.66
N PRO A 19 -9.35 -15.12 0.49
CA PRO A 19 -10.48 -15.06 1.43
C PRO A 19 -11.77 -14.50 0.82
N HIS A 20 -11.66 -13.52 -0.06
CA HIS A 20 -12.83 -12.90 -0.71
C HIS A 20 -13.39 -13.79 -1.82
N LEU A 21 -12.49 -14.38 -2.63
CA LEU A 21 -12.91 -15.27 -3.70
C LEU A 21 -13.53 -16.56 -3.14
N GLU A 22 -13.03 -17.06 -2.01
CA GLU A 22 -13.64 -18.17 -1.27
C GLU A 22 -15.05 -17.82 -0.79
N ARG A 23 -15.25 -16.63 -0.21
CA ARG A 23 -16.57 -16.15 0.23
C ARG A 23 -17.53 -16.04 -0.94
N TYR A 24 -17.09 -15.46 -2.05
CA TYR A 24 -17.86 -15.36 -3.28
C TYR A 24 -18.24 -16.75 -3.80
N LEU A 25 -17.27 -17.65 -3.92
CA LEU A 25 -17.47 -19.04 -4.37
C LEU A 25 -18.50 -19.78 -3.52
N ARG A 26 -18.43 -19.68 -2.19
CA ARG A 26 -19.44 -20.27 -1.29
C ARG A 26 -20.83 -19.71 -1.53
N SER A 27 -20.94 -18.39 -1.70
CA SER A 27 -22.21 -17.73 -1.97
C SER A 27 -22.80 -18.17 -3.32
N THR A 28 -21.97 -18.31 -4.35
CA THR A 28 -22.41 -18.64 -5.71
C THR A 28 -22.75 -20.13 -5.85
N LEU A 29 -22.02 -21.02 -5.16
CA LEU A 29 -22.28 -22.46 -5.20
C LEU A 29 -23.45 -22.89 -4.30
N GLY A 30 -23.70 -22.17 -3.19
CA GLY A 30 -24.76 -22.52 -2.24
C GLY A 30 -24.63 -23.97 -1.76
N ASP A 31 -25.70 -24.76 -1.93
CA ASP A 31 -25.76 -26.18 -1.53
C ASP A 31 -24.75 -27.08 -2.28
N ARG A 32 -24.20 -26.61 -3.40
CA ARG A 32 -23.15 -27.33 -4.16
C ARG A 32 -21.76 -27.18 -3.53
N CYS A 33 -21.61 -26.34 -2.49
CA CYS A 33 -20.36 -26.15 -1.77
C CYS A 33 -20.10 -27.27 -0.74
N THR A 34 -20.24 -28.53 -1.17
CA THR A 34 -19.89 -29.73 -0.40
C THR A 34 -18.62 -30.36 -0.99
N PRO A 35 -17.84 -31.13 -0.22
CA PRO A 35 -16.66 -31.81 -0.74
C PRO A 35 -16.97 -32.70 -1.95
N GLU A 36 -18.09 -33.41 -1.91
CA GLU A 36 -18.56 -34.26 -3.02
C GLU A 36 -18.98 -33.40 -4.23
N GLY A 37 -19.68 -32.29 -3.99
CA GLY A 37 -20.02 -31.32 -5.02
C GLY A 37 -18.78 -30.74 -5.69
N LEU A 38 -17.79 -30.28 -4.91
CA LEU A 38 -16.55 -29.71 -5.43
C LEU A 38 -15.69 -30.75 -6.19
N ARG A 39 -15.63 -32.01 -5.73
CA ARG A 39 -14.97 -33.09 -6.48
C ARG A 39 -15.65 -33.37 -7.81
N ALA A 40 -16.99 -33.42 -7.82
CA ALA A 40 -17.77 -33.59 -9.04
C ALA A 40 -17.52 -32.44 -10.02
N LEU A 41 -17.42 -31.20 -9.52
CA LEU A 41 -17.10 -30.03 -10.34
C LEU A 41 -15.67 -30.13 -10.93
N LEU A 42 -14.68 -30.50 -10.12
CA LEU A 42 -13.29 -30.57 -10.59
C LEU A 42 -12.99 -31.79 -11.49
N ALA A 43 -13.99 -32.65 -11.74
CA ALA A 43 -13.84 -33.98 -12.34
C ALA A 43 -12.78 -34.84 -11.61
N ASP A 44 -12.51 -34.52 -10.34
CA ASP A 44 -11.43 -35.10 -9.53
C ASP A 44 -12.04 -36.14 -8.58
N SER A 45 -12.53 -37.22 -9.18
CA SER A 45 -13.27 -38.28 -8.48
C SER A 45 -12.36 -39.18 -7.65
N ASP A 46 -11.04 -39.15 -7.92
CA ASP A 46 -10.04 -40.06 -7.36
C ASP A 46 -9.17 -39.44 -6.25
N ALA A 47 -9.23 -38.12 -6.04
CA ALA A 47 -8.51 -37.46 -4.96
C ALA A 47 -9.16 -37.74 -3.59
N SER A 48 -8.41 -38.40 -2.69
CA SER A 48 -8.85 -38.63 -1.30
C SER A 48 -9.09 -37.31 -0.55
N ASP A 49 -8.23 -36.31 -0.78
CA ASP A 49 -8.31 -35.04 -0.08
C ASP A 49 -9.40 -34.13 -0.68
N PRO A 50 -10.19 -33.44 0.17
CA PRO A 50 -11.13 -32.45 -0.32
C PRO A 50 -10.37 -31.28 -0.97
N PRO A 51 -10.91 -30.68 -2.04
CA PRO A 51 -10.27 -29.53 -2.68
C PRO A 51 -10.13 -28.38 -1.69
N ASP A 52 -8.90 -27.85 -1.59
CA ASP A 52 -8.59 -26.75 -0.68
C ASP A 52 -9.13 -25.43 -1.22
N LEU A 53 -10.21 -24.96 -0.61
CA LEU A 53 -10.81 -23.67 -0.98
C LEU A 53 -9.99 -22.48 -0.48
N ALA A 54 -8.94 -22.63 0.31
CA ALA A 54 -8.00 -21.55 0.62
C ALA A 54 -6.96 -21.35 -0.51
N ASP A 55 -6.78 -22.34 -1.39
CA ASP A 55 -5.87 -22.27 -2.52
C ASP A 55 -6.50 -21.53 -3.72
N LEU A 56 -5.88 -20.42 -4.11
CA LEU A 56 -6.33 -19.59 -5.23
C LEU A 56 -6.44 -20.38 -6.55
N SER A 57 -5.52 -21.34 -6.80
CA SER A 57 -5.55 -22.14 -8.03
C SER A 57 -6.82 -23.00 -8.09
N THR A 58 -7.16 -23.64 -6.98
CA THR A 58 -8.38 -24.43 -6.80
C THR A 58 -9.63 -23.55 -6.96
N GLN A 59 -9.68 -22.38 -6.33
CA GLN A 59 -10.78 -21.43 -6.47
C GLN A 59 -11.00 -21.00 -7.93
N ILE A 60 -9.93 -20.63 -8.65
CA ILE A 60 -10.00 -20.21 -10.07
C ILE A 60 -10.48 -21.38 -10.94
N ARG A 61 -9.97 -22.60 -10.73
CA ARG A 61 -10.41 -23.79 -11.48
C ARG A 61 -11.91 -24.05 -11.31
N VAL A 62 -12.43 -24.02 -10.08
CA VAL A 62 -13.85 -24.25 -9.80
C VAL A 62 -14.72 -23.24 -10.55
N LEU A 63 -14.36 -21.95 -10.50
CA LEU A 63 -15.11 -20.87 -11.14
C LEU A 63 -15.01 -20.89 -12.67
N THR A 64 -13.86 -21.27 -13.23
CA THR A 64 -13.64 -21.22 -14.69
C THR A 64 -14.18 -22.43 -15.44
N VAL A 65 -14.04 -23.65 -14.89
CA VAL A 65 -14.49 -24.90 -15.53
C VAL A 65 -16.00 -24.90 -15.83
N HIS A 66 -16.80 -24.22 -15.01
CA HIS A 66 -18.26 -24.28 -15.10
C HIS A 66 -18.89 -23.14 -15.89
N SER A 67 -18.10 -22.35 -16.63
CA SER A 67 -18.67 -21.21 -17.36
C SER A 67 -19.03 -21.49 -18.83
N ASP A 68 -18.78 -22.71 -19.31
CA ASP A 68 -19.04 -23.13 -20.72
C ASP A 68 -20.16 -24.19 -20.84
N GLY A 69 -20.87 -24.53 -19.76
CA GLY A 69 -21.90 -25.58 -19.73
C GLY A 69 -23.31 -25.10 -19.33
N SER A 70 -24.34 -25.87 -19.70
CA SER A 70 -25.76 -25.58 -19.43
C SER A 70 -26.18 -25.65 -17.95
N ASP A 71 -25.32 -26.19 -17.07
CA ASP A 71 -25.46 -26.25 -15.59
C ASP A 71 -24.49 -25.29 -14.87
N GLY A 72 -23.88 -24.39 -15.64
CA GLY A 72 -22.78 -23.53 -15.23
C GLY A 72 -23.11 -22.48 -14.18
N LEU A 73 -22.08 -22.03 -13.46
CA LEU A 73 -22.17 -20.80 -12.68
C LEU A 73 -22.32 -19.63 -13.66
N ASP A 74 -23.38 -18.84 -13.51
CA ASP A 74 -23.62 -17.66 -14.35
C ASP A 74 -22.67 -16.53 -13.96
N LEU A 75 -21.42 -16.63 -14.43
CA LEU A 75 -20.38 -15.64 -14.20
C LEU A 75 -20.37 -14.63 -15.34
N SER A 76 -20.31 -13.35 -14.99
CA SER A 76 -20.08 -12.28 -15.96
C SER A 76 -18.84 -12.57 -16.83
N PRO A 77 -18.88 -12.34 -18.16
CA PRO A 77 -17.72 -12.52 -19.04
C PRO A 77 -16.50 -11.71 -18.61
N GLU A 78 -16.70 -10.57 -17.94
CA GLU A 78 -15.64 -9.74 -17.37
C GLU A 78 -14.90 -10.48 -16.25
N LEU A 79 -15.65 -11.04 -15.29
CA LEU A 79 -15.08 -11.81 -14.17
C LEU A 79 -14.33 -13.05 -14.66
N ARG A 80 -14.83 -13.72 -15.70
CA ARG A 80 -14.12 -14.86 -16.32
C ARG A 80 -12.78 -14.47 -16.90
N THR A 81 -12.72 -13.30 -17.53
CA THR A 81 -11.48 -12.77 -18.11
C THR A 81 -10.49 -12.42 -17.02
N ALA A 82 -10.95 -11.71 -15.98
CA ALA A 82 -10.14 -11.35 -14.81
C ALA A 82 -9.57 -12.59 -14.09
N LEU A 83 -10.38 -13.64 -13.87
CA LEU A 83 -9.92 -14.86 -13.20
C LEU A 83 -8.86 -15.63 -14.01
N ARG A 84 -8.98 -15.68 -15.35
CA ARG A 84 -7.95 -16.28 -16.20
C ARG A 84 -6.65 -15.48 -16.17
N GLU A 85 -6.76 -14.16 -16.16
CA GLU A 85 -5.60 -13.27 -16.06
C GLU A 85 -4.89 -13.41 -14.71
N VAL A 86 -5.63 -13.39 -13.60
CA VAL A 86 -5.10 -13.66 -12.25
C VAL A 86 -4.42 -15.02 -12.17
N GLY A 87 -5.01 -16.07 -12.76
CA GLY A 87 -4.40 -17.40 -12.80
C GLY A 87 -3.04 -17.40 -13.51
N ARG A 88 -2.98 -16.79 -14.69
CA ARG A 88 -1.72 -16.64 -15.47
C ARG A 88 -0.67 -15.86 -14.70
N LEU A 89 -1.06 -14.74 -14.09
CA LEU A 89 -0.17 -13.88 -13.30
C LEU A 89 0.31 -14.58 -12.04
N ARG A 90 -0.53 -15.36 -11.36
CA ARG A 90 -0.12 -16.21 -10.23
C ARG A 90 0.96 -17.19 -10.65
N ASP A 91 0.75 -17.96 -11.73
CA ASP A 91 1.72 -18.97 -12.17
C ASP A 91 3.08 -18.33 -12.48
N GLU A 92 3.07 -17.17 -13.14
CA GLU A 92 4.27 -16.39 -13.42
C GLU A 92 4.94 -15.86 -12.15
N VAL A 93 4.19 -15.27 -11.22
CA VAL A 93 4.73 -14.77 -9.95
C VAL A 93 5.31 -15.95 -9.15
N VAL A 94 4.59 -17.06 -9.01
CA VAL A 94 5.07 -18.24 -8.27
C VAL A 94 6.33 -18.85 -8.91
N SER A 95 6.46 -18.82 -10.24
CA SER A 95 7.58 -19.43 -10.98
C SER A 95 8.98 -18.89 -10.65
N GLY A 96 9.10 -17.77 -9.94
CA GLY A 96 10.39 -17.35 -9.36
C GLY A 96 11.07 -16.15 -10.00
N GLY A 97 10.50 -15.58 -11.08
CA GLY A 97 11.08 -14.43 -11.76
C GLY A 97 11.16 -13.16 -10.91
N ALA A 98 12.17 -12.32 -11.18
CA ALA A 98 12.21 -10.96 -10.66
C ALA A 98 11.05 -10.15 -11.27
N LEU A 99 10.26 -9.50 -10.42
CA LEU A 99 9.13 -8.66 -10.83
C LEU A 99 9.53 -7.19 -10.78
N ASN A 100 9.41 -6.51 -11.91
CA ASN A 100 9.56 -5.06 -11.98
C ASN A 100 8.27 -4.36 -11.50
N ALA A 101 8.33 -3.04 -11.35
CA ALA A 101 7.22 -2.22 -10.89
C ALA A 101 5.97 -2.38 -11.78
N ASP A 102 6.13 -2.26 -13.10
CA ASP A 102 5.03 -2.37 -14.06
C ASP A 102 4.32 -3.73 -13.97
N ARG A 103 5.10 -4.81 -13.82
CA ARG A 103 4.53 -6.15 -13.70
C ARG A 103 3.84 -6.36 -12.36
N THR A 104 4.36 -5.76 -11.30
CA THR A 104 3.74 -5.79 -9.96
C THR A 104 2.44 -4.99 -9.94
N LEU A 105 2.42 -3.83 -10.59
CA LEU A 105 1.21 -3.03 -10.77
C LEU A 105 0.15 -3.82 -11.54
N ALA A 106 0.51 -4.43 -12.67
CA ALA A 106 -0.42 -5.27 -13.44
C ALA A 106 -1.01 -6.42 -12.61
N VAL A 107 -0.22 -7.04 -11.72
CA VAL A 107 -0.72 -8.06 -10.79
C VAL A 107 -1.74 -7.48 -9.82
N LEU A 108 -1.42 -6.36 -9.18
CA LEU A 108 -2.28 -5.76 -8.16
C LEU A 108 -3.55 -5.12 -8.76
N ASP A 109 -3.47 -4.57 -9.97
CA ASP A 109 -4.63 -4.09 -10.72
C ASP A 109 -5.58 -5.26 -11.07
N ALA A 110 -5.05 -6.39 -11.54
CA ALA A 110 -5.86 -7.58 -11.81
C ALA A 110 -6.54 -8.12 -10.53
N VAL A 111 -5.86 -8.07 -9.39
CA VAL A 111 -6.45 -8.41 -8.08
C VAL A 111 -7.55 -7.43 -7.71
N GLY A 112 -7.29 -6.12 -7.80
CA GLY A 112 -8.26 -5.07 -7.47
C GLY A 112 -9.51 -5.13 -8.35
N GLU A 113 -9.34 -5.38 -9.64
CA GLU A 113 -10.43 -5.56 -10.60
C GLU A 113 -11.26 -6.81 -10.27
N THR A 114 -10.61 -7.92 -9.92
CA THR A 114 -11.33 -9.13 -9.49
C THR A 114 -12.14 -8.87 -8.23
N LEU A 115 -11.58 -8.18 -7.23
CA LEU A 115 -12.29 -7.79 -6.00
C LEU A 115 -13.50 -6.89 -6.30
N ARG A 116 -13.35 -5.94 -7.22
CA ARG A 116 -14.44 -5.07 -7.68
C ARG A 116 -15.58 -5.88 -8.29
N LEU A 117 -15.26 -6.81 -9.19
CA LEU A 117 -16.24 -7.62 -9.90
C LEU A 117 -17.02 -8.58 -8.99
N ILE A 118 -16.43 -9.02 -7.87
CA ILE A 118 -17.12 -9.85 -6.85
C ILE A 118 -17.80 -9.02 -5.74
N GLY A 119 -17.76 -7.68 -5.82
CA GLY A 119 -18.40 -6.78 -4.86
C GLY A 119 -17.64 -6.60 -3.53
N ALA A 120 -16.34 -6.88 -3.49
CA ALA A 120 -15.49 -6.73 -2.31
C ALA A 120 -14.77 -5.36 -2.27
N GLU A 121 -15.55 -4.26 -2.39
CA GLU A 121 -15.00 -2.89 -2.49
C GLU A 121 -14.33 -2.40 -1.20
N SER A 122 -14.78 -2.90 -0.04
CA SER A 122 -14.25 -2.54 1.28
C SER A 122 -12.75 -2.79 1.43
N ASP A 123 -12.22 -3.77 0.71
CA ASP A 123 -10.86 -4.30 0.88
C ASP A 123 -9.92 -3.89 -0.27
N GLN A 124 -10.41 -3.05 -1.20
CA GLN A 124 -9.55 -2.37 -2.19
C GLN A 124 -8.55 -1.41 -1.53
N ALA A 125 -8.75 -1.05 -0.27
CA ALA A 125 -7.80 -0.24 0.49
C ALA A 125 -6.45 -0.96 0.65
N GLU A 126 -6.46 -2.26 0.98
CA GLU A 126 -5.23 -3.05 1.14
C GLU A 126 -4.50 -3.18 -0.22
N VAL A 127 -5.21 -3.42 -1.32
CA VAL A 127 -4.61 -3.45 -2.67
C VAL A 127 -4.01 -2.10 -3.05
N ARG A 128 -4.70 -0.99 -2.76
CA ARG A 128 -4.18 0.36 -2.97
C ARG A 128 -2.91 0.63 -2.16
N GLU A 129 -2.82 0.11 -0.95
CA GLU A 129 -1.62 0.20 -0.12
C GLU A 129 -0.45 -0.62 -0.70
N LEU A 130 -0.72 -1.82 -1.22
CA LEU A 130 0.29 -2.62 -1.90
C LEU A 130 0.80 -1.93 -3.18
N ILE A 131 -0.10 -1.33 -3.97
CA ILE A 131 0.26 -0.54 -5.16
C ILE A 131 1.12 0.66 -4.74
N ALA A 132 0.72 1.37 -3.68
CA ALA A 132 1.47 2.49 -3.13
C ALA A 132 2.81 2.07 -2.52
N ALA A 133 3.06 0.77 -2.28
CA ALA A 133 4.32 0.25 -1.77
C ALA A 133 5.28 -0.22 -2.87
N ILE A 134 4.86 -0.27 -4.14
CA ILE A 134 5.70 -0.66 -5.27
C ILE A 134 6.96 0.24 -5.31
N ASP A 135 8.12 -0.39 -5.51
CA ASP A 135 9.45 0.23 -5.44
C ASP A 135 9.74 0.93 -4.10
N GLY A 136 9.15 0.46 -3.00
CA GLY A 136 9.27 1.10 -1.68
C GLY A 136 8.36 2.31 -1.49
N GLY A 137 7.40 2.48 -2.40
CA GLY A 137 6.45 3.58 -2.54
C GLY A 137 6.99 4.81 -3.26
N GLN A 138 7.86 4.52 -4.23
CA GLN A 138 8.27 5.45 -5.28
C GLN A 138 7.38 5.37 -6.53
N GLY A 139 6.49 4.38 -6.64
CA GLY A 139 5.50 4.26 -7.72
C GLY A 139 6.11 3.98 -9.10
N ALA A 140 5.33 3.39 -10.00
CA ALA A 140 5.68 3.38 -11.42
C ALA A 140 5.54 4.81 -11.94
N GLY A 141 6.66 5.42 -12.38
CA GLY A 141 6.66 6.79 -12.87
C GLY A 141 5.85 6.90 -14.16
N SER A 142 4.66 7.47 -14.10
CA SER A 142 3.81 7.63 -15.28
C SER A 142 2.87 8.84 -15.23
N GLY A 143 3.04 9.76 -14.28
CA GLY A 143 2.21 10.97 -14.17
C GLY A 143 3.02 12.26 -13.98
N PRO A 144 2.43 13.44 -14.30
CA PRO A 144 3.09 14.73 -14.11
C PRO A 144 3.51 14.95 -12.64
N LEU A 145 2.75 14.41 -11.68
CA LEU A 145 3.05 14.50 -10.25
C LEU A 145 4.35 13.80 -9.83
N ASP A 146 4.88 12.91 -10.66
CA ASP A 146 6.19 12.27 -10.44
C ASP A 146 7.34 13.24 -10.59
N ALA A 147 7.13 14.35 -11.29
CA ALA A 147 8.10 15.43 -11.39
C ALA A 147 8.30 16.21 -10.06
N VAL A 148 7.44 15.99 -9.04
CA VAL A 148 7.54 16.66 -7.74
C VAL A 148 8.51 15.92 -6.82
N GLY A 149 9.56 16.61 -6.40
CA GLY A 149 10.44 16.17 -5.32
C GLY A 149 9.82 16.45 -3.95
N VAL A 150 9.91 15.49 -3.03
CA VAL A 150 9.37 15.57 -1.67
C VAL A 150 10.46 15.29 -0.66
N GLU A 151 10.66 16.20 0.28
CA GLU A 151 11.53 16.03 1.43
C GLU A 151 10.72 16.25 2.71
N VAL A 152 10.91 15.36 3.69
CA VAL A 152 10.30 15.47 5.00
C VAL A 152 11.37 15.33 6.06
N VAL A 153 11.42 16.29 6.98
CA VAL A 153 12.29 16.25 8.16
C VAL A 153 11.42 16.08 9.40
N CYS A 154 11.68 15.03 10.18
CA CYS A 154 10.93 14.75 11.40
C CYS A 154 11.75 13.93 12.40
N VAL A 155 11.24 13.77 13.61
CA VAL A 155 11.86 12.89 14.62
C VAL A 155 11.72 11.41 14.19
N PRO A 156 12.79 10.60 14.25
CA PRO A 156 12.82 9.24 13.72
C PRO A 156 12.09 8.24 14.61
N VAL A 157 11.83 8.58 15.88
CA VAL A 157 11.19 7.68 16.85
C VAL A 157 9.96 8.35 17.45
N LEU A 158 8.82 7.71 17.25
CA LEU A 158 7.53 8.09 17.81
C LEU A 158 7.08 7.02 18.80
N SER A 159 6.48 7.42 19.91
CA SER A 159 6.11 6.46 20.94
C SER A 159 4.82 6.84 21.65
N TYR A 160 4.15 5.81 22.20
CA TYR A 160 3.02 6.04 23.11
C TYR A 160 3.38 6.96 24.28
N ALA A 161 4.60 6.85 24.81
CA ALA A 161 5.07 7.70 25.91
C ALA A 161 5.13 9.19 25.50
N HIS A 162 5.58 9.48 24.28
CA HIS A 162 5.56 10.85 23.73
C HIS A 162 4.12 11.37 23.63
N ALA A 163 3.17 10.55 23.17
CA ALA A 163 1.76 10.94 23.09
C ALA A 163 1.15 11.22 24.49
N VAL A 164 1.46 10.39 25.49
CA VAL A 164 1.01 10.60 26.88
C VAL A 164 1.61 11.86 27.49
N ALA A 165 2.86 12.18 27.15
CA ALA A 165 3.52 13.40 27.58
C ALA A 165 2.99 14.67 26.87
N GLY A 166 2.05 14.53 25.93
CA GLY A 166 1.55 15.64 25.13
C GLY A 166 2.57 16.20 24.14
N ALA A 167 3.60 15.40 23.78
CA ALA A 167 4.59 15.83 22.82
C ALA A 167 3.97 15.94 21.42
N ALA A 168 4.29 17.03 20.72
CA ALA A 168 3.87 17.28 19.35
C ALA A 168 5.12 17.46 18.48
N PRO A 169 5.64 16.40 17.82
CA PRO A 169 6.85 16.51 17.01
C PRO A 169 6.69 17.53 15.88
N ALA A 170 7.70 18.38 15.72
CA ALA A 170 7.82 19.26 14.57
C ALA A 170 8.17 18.44 13.33
N VAL A 171 7.35 18.57 12.30
CA VAL A 171 7.56 17.99 10.96
C VAL A 171 7.71 19.14 9.99
N SER A 172 8.77 19.09 9.19
CA SER A 172 8.99 20.02 8.09
C SER A 172 8.81 19.28 6.78
N ILE A 173 8.09 19.88 5.83
CA ILE A 173 7.94 19.36 4.47
C ILE A 173 8.49 20.38 3.49
N ARG A 174 9.25 19.89 2.51
CA ARG A 174 9.70 20.66 1.36
C ARG A 174 9.23 19.95 0.09
N LEU A 175 8.54 20.71 -0.77
CA LEU A 175 8.11 20.27 -2.09
C LEU A 175 8.85 21.07 -3.14
N SER A 176 9.26 20.44 -4.23
CA SER A 176 10.04 21.09 -5.28
C SER A 176 9.66 20.62 -6.67
N LEU A 177 9.54 21.56 -7.61
CA LEU A 177 9.42 21.27 -9.03
C LEU A 177 10.76 20.76 -9.62
N PRO A 178 10.74 20.13 -10.81
CA PRO A 178 11.96 19.67 -11.49
C PRO A 178 12.97 20.80 -11.67
N GLY A 179 14.26 20.50 -11.52
CA GLY A 179 15.35 21.48 -11.65
C GLY A 179 15.59 22.36 -10.40
N TYR A 180 14.65 22.35 -9.46
CA TYR A 180 14.81 22.91 -8.10
C TYR A 180 15.02 21.81 -7.05
N ALA A 181 15.28 20.60 -7.55
CA ALA A 181 15.55 19.39 -6.79
C ALA A 181 16.93 19.44 -6.10
N PHE A 182 17.07 18.56 -5.13
CA PHE A 182 18.19 18.45 -4.21
C PHE A 182 19.56 18.49 -4.90
N SER A 183 20.47 19.35 -4.42
CA SER A 183 21.89 19.08 -4.52
C SER A 183 22.22 17.96 -3.54
N SER A 184 22.06 16.70 -3.99
CA SER A 184 22.29 15.46 -3.23
C SER A 184 23.76 15.21 -2.81
N GLY A 185 24.57 16.27 -2.63
CA GLY A 185 26.01 16.16 -2.41
C GLY A 185 26.61 17.00 -1.28
N ALA A 186 25.86 17.85 -0.57
CA ALA A 186 26.49 18.82 0.35
C ALA A 186 25.90 18.94 1.77
N HIS A 187 24.77 18.32 2.10
CA HIS A 187 24.12 18.54 3.40
C HIS A 187 23.76 17.27 4.18
N ALA A 188 24.57 16.21 4.08
CA ALA A 188 24.64 15.21 5.15
C ALA A 188 25.33 15.74 6.42
N SER A 189 25.71 17.02 6.45
CA SER A 189 26.25 17.71 7.62
C SER A 189 25.96 19.20 7.51
N GLY A 190 25.39 19.78 8.57
CA GLY A 190 25.30 21.23 8.75
C GLY A 190 23.95 21.86 8.41
N LEU A 191 22.96 21.67 9.29
CA LEU A 191 22.13 22.78 9.74
C LEU A 191 22.51 23.03 11.20
N ASP A 192 22.75 24.29 11.52
CA ASP A 192 23.48 24.75 12.70
C ASP A 192 22.89 24.26 14.03
N ALA A 193 23.82 23.91 14.94
CA ALA A 193 23.56 23.29 16.22
C ALA A 193 22.86 24.23 17.23
N SER A 194 21.69 23.81 17.69
CA SER A 194 21.19 24.05 19.05
C SER A 194 20.86 22.67 19.63
N GLY A 195 21.27 22.40 20.87
CA GLY A 195 21.47 21.05 21.46
C GLY A 195 20.27 20.10 21.58
N ASP A 196 19.15 20.36 20.89
CA ASP A 196 17.96 19.49 20.79
C ASP A 196 17.69 18.96 19.36
N ASP A 197 18.32 19.54 18.32
CA ASP A 197 18.03 19.21 16.91
C ASP A 197 18.78 17.99 16.36
N GLN A 198 19.59 17.33 17.20
CA GLN A 198 20.52 16.28 16.77
C GLN A 198 19.86 14.92 16.47
N GLN A 199 18.54 14.81 16.66
CA GLN A 199 17.80 13.58 16.39
C GLN A 199 16.89 13.64 15.16
N ARG A 200 16.77 14.74 14.41
CA ARG A 200 15.86 14.78 13.25
C ARG A 200 16.42 14.02 12.05
N ARG A 201 15.55 13.34 11.31
CA ARG A 201 15.88 12.55 10.12
C ARG A 201 15.24 13.17 8.89
N THR A 202 16.04 13.35 7.85
CA THR A 202 15.57 13.73 6.52
C THR A 202 15.18 12.48 5.73
N LEU A 203 13.98 12.51 5.18
CA LEU A 203 13.42 11.47 4.32
C LEU A 203 13.15 12.11 2.96
N VAL A 204 13.60 11.47 1.88
CA VAL A 204 13.54 12.06 0.54
C VAL A 204 12.85 11.11 -0.43
N SER A 205 11.97 11.67 -1.27
CA SER A 205 11.49 11.07 -2.50
C SER A 205 11.84 12.00 -3.65
N GLU A 206 12.74 11.55 -4.52
CA GLU A 206 13.25 12.35 -5.63
C GLU A 206 12.19 12.55 -6.73
N ALA A 207 12.26 13.69 -7.41
CA ALA A 207 11.51 13.94 -8.63
C ALA A 207 11.89 12.92 -9.71
N ARG A 208 10.91 12.22 -10.25
CA ARG A 208 11.02 11.20 -11.30
C ARG A 208 9.99 11.46 -12.39
N GLY A 209 10.22 12.48 -13.20
CA GLY A 209 9.33 12.77 -14.32
C GLY A 209 9.88 13.90 -15.17
N SER A 210 9.93 13.68 -16.49
CA SER A 210 10.23 14.73 -17.46
C SER A 210 8.97 15.47 -17.90
N GLN A 211 7.79 15.00 -17.49
CA GLN A 211 6.51 15.59 -17.84
C GLN A 211 6.24 16.80 -16.97
N GLU A 212 5.94 17.92 -17.62
CA GLU A 212 5.72 19.20 -16.95
C GLU A 212 4.42 19.16 -16.13
N LEU A 213 4.51 19.56 -14.87
CA LEU A 213 3.37 19.67 -13.98
C LEU A 213 2.55 20.90 -14.39
N PRO A 214 1.24 20.78 -14.68
CA PRO A 214 0.44 21.95 -15.00
C PRO A 214 0.42 22.93 -13.80
N PRO A 215 0.52 24.24 -14.05
CA PRO A 215 0.46 25.24 -12.99
C PRO A 215 -0.92 25.24 -12.35
N GLY A 216 -0.97 25.22 -11.02
CA GLY A 216 -2.21 25.21 -10.27
C GLY A 216 -2.05 24.77 -8.82
N PRO A 217 -3.13 24.83 -8.03
CA PRO A 217 -3.13 24.37 -6.66
C PRO A 217 -3.01 22.84 -6.61
N LEU A 218 -2.06 22.37 -5.81
CA LEU A 218 -1.87 20.99 -5.44
C LEU A 218 -2.32 20.80 -4.00
N GLU A 219 -3.29 19.93 -3.76
CA GLU A 219 -3.63 19.49 -2.41
C GLU A 219 -2.59 18.47 -1.95
N VAL A 220 -2.07 18.67 -0.74
CA VAL A 220 -1.02 17.83 -0.16
C VAL A 220 -1.48 17.37 1.21
N THR A 221 -1.47 16.04 1.41
CA THR A 221 -1.80 15.42 2.68
C THR A 221 -0.63 14.59 3.16
N LEU A 222 -0.05 14.98 4.30
CA LEU A 222 1.01 14.23 4.98
C LEU A 222 0.41 13.44 6.15
N THR A 223 0.74 12.16 6.21
CA THR A 223 0.32 11.23 7.27
C THR A 223 1.50 10.39 7.76
N LEU A 224 1.53 10.06 9.05
CA LEU A 224 2.53 9.17 9.63
C LEU A 224 1.86 7.83 9.91
N ILE A 225 2.40 6.74 9.35
CA ILE A 225 1.73 5.44 9.31
C ILE A 225 2.67 4.34 9.83
N GLU A 226 2.15 3.48 10.71
CA GLU A 226 2.78 2.23 11.14
C GLU A 226 2.76 1.20 9.99
N ASP A 227 3.91 0.58 9.70
CA ASP A 227 4.04 -0.35 8.56
C ASP A 227 3.25 -1.66 8.76
N ASP A 228 3.22 -2.19 9.98
CA ASP A 228 2.68 -3.53 10.25
C ASP A 228 1.16 -3.54 10.42
N GLY A 229 0.59 -2.41 10.87
CA GLY A 229 -0.84 -2.28 11.17
C GLY A 229 -1.60 -1.26 10.34
N GLY A 230 -0.92 -0.49 9.47
CA GLY A 230 -1.53 0.58 8.67
C GLY A 230 -2.09 1.75 9.49
N ARG A 231 -1.74 1.84 10.78
CA ARG A 231 -2.35 2.80 11.70
C ARG A 231 -1.74 4.19 11.56
N GLN A 232 -2.59 5.19 11.64
CA GLN A 232 -2.16 6.59 11.70
C GLN A 232 -1.60 6.93 13.09
N ILE A 233 -0.37 7.44 13.13
CA ILE A 233 0.38 7.68 14.38
C ILE A 233 0.21 9.11 14.91
N ALA A 234 -0.12 10.06 14.02
CA ALA A 234 -0.28 11.47 14.35
C ALA A 234 -1.38 12.08 13.49
N GLU A 235 -1.93 13.23 13.88
CA GLU A 235 -2.92 13.95 13.09
C GLU A 235 -2.46 14.18 11.64
N PRO A 236 -3.36 14.15 10.65
CA PRO A 236 -2.98 14.40 9.27
C PRO A 236 -2.68 15.88 9.09
N TRP A 237 -1.69 16.17 8.25
CA TRP A 237 -1.39 17.54 7.86
C TRP A 237 -1.83 17.78 6.42
N HIS A 238 -2.90 18.56 6.29
CA HIS A 238 -3.39 19.07 5.01
C HIS A 238 -2.80 20.46 4.73
N LEU A 239 -2.27 20.64 3.53
CA LEU A 239 -1.78 21.92 3.04
C LEU A 239 -2.03 22.02 1.53
N THR A 240 -1.98 23.24 1.01
CA THR A 240 -2.13 23.51 -0.42
C THR A 240 -0.86 24.17 -0.92
N TRP A 241 -0.34 23.68 -2.04
CA TRP A 241 0.82 24.25 -2.71
C TRP A 241 0.39 24.86 -4.05
N ASP A 242 0.63 26.15 -4.24
CA ASP A 242 0.54 26.76 -5.56
C ASP A 242 1.84 26.51 -6.33
N THR A 243 1.77 25.69 -7.38
CA THR A 243 2.93 25.28 -8.19
C THR A 243 3.45 26.42 -9.09
N SER A 244 2.81 27.59 -9.08
CA SER A 244 3.44 28.83 -9.57
C SER A 244 4.72 29.17 -8.80
N GLN A 245 4.84 28.72 -7.54
CA GLN A 245 6.05 28.78 -6.75
C GLN A 245 6.85 27.47 -6.89
N PRO A 246 8.13 27.52 -7.30
CA PRO A 246 8.90 26.32 -7.62
C PRO A 246 9.24 25.46 -6.40
N VAL A 247 9.16 26.03 -5.19
CA VAL A 247 9.45 25.35 -3.93
C VAL A 247 8.45 25.80 -2.88
N LEU A 248 7.90 24.85 -2.13
CA LEU A 248 7.20 25.10 -0.87
C LEU A 248 8.04 24.54 0.28
N THR A 249 8.11 25.27 1.39
CA THR A 249 8.69 24.76 2.64
C THR A 249 7.83 25.21 3.79
N GLU A 250 7.32 24.23 4.54
CA GLU A 250 6.42 24.47 5.65
C GLU A 250 6.86 23.62 6.85
N THR A 251 6.57 24.09 8.07
CA THR A 251 6.84 23.35 9.31
C THR A 251 5.66 23.42 10.25
N ARG A 252 5.25 22.27 10.79
CA ARG A 252 4.12 22.17 11.72
C ARG A 252 4.40 21.13 12.80
N THR A 253 3.95 21.39 14.02
CA THR A 253 3.90 20.39 15.09
C THR A 253 2.65 19.53 14.94
N LEU A 254 2.80 18.21 14.95
CA LEU A 254 1.69 17.27 14.80
C LEU A 254 1.34 16.62 16.13
N ALA A 255 0.07 16.66 16.51
CA ALA A 255 -0.41 15.94 17.68
C ALA A 255 -0.36 14.41 17.44
N LEU A 256 0.23 13.66 18.37
CA LEU A 256 0.28 12.19 18.29
C LEU A 256 -1.08 11.56 18.62
N ASP A 257 -1.49 10.57 17.84
CA ASP A 257 -2.71 9.81 18.07
C ASP A 257 -2.47 8.75 19.14
N ARG A 258 -2.83 9.10 20.38
CA ARG A 258 -2.68 8.22 21.53
C ARG A 258 -3.49 6.92 21.40
N ALA A 259 -4.65 6.95 20.75
CA ALA A 259 -5.53 5.78 20.65
C ALA A 259 -4.96 4.74 19.67
N ASN A 260 -4.39 5.21 18.57
CA ASN A 260 -3.70 4.35 17.62
C ASN A 260 -2.36 3.87 18.18
N LEU A 261 -1.56 4.75 18.78
CA LEU A 261 -0.29 4.40 19.44
C LEU A 261 -0.42 3.43 20.62
N LEU A 262 -1.62 3.24 21.18
CA LEU A 262 -1.86 2.21 22.19
C LEU A 262 -1.89 0.80 21.58
N GLN A 263 -2.23 0.70 20.29
CA GLN A 263 -2.46 -0.54 19.56
C GLN A 263 -1.32 -0.93 18.62
N VAL A 264 -0.32 -0.07 18.46
CA VAL A 264 0.87 -0.35 17.63
C VAL A 264 1.77 -1.37 18.31
N GLU A 265 2.44 -2.17 17.51
CA GLU A 265 3.54 -3.04 17.94
C GLU A 265 4.89 -2.34 17.69
N PRO A 266 5.99 -2.76 18.33
CA PRO A 266 7.29 -2.13 18.08
C PRO A 266 7.75 -2.46 16.65
N GLY A 267 7.87 -1.43 15.82
CA GLY A 267 8.01 -1.65 14.39
C GLY A 267 8.46 -0.44 13.58
N ALA A 268 8.51 -0.65 12.27
CA ALA A 268 8.82 0.39 11.31
C ALA A 268 7.61 1.28 11.05
N ALA A 269 7.87 2.54 10.71
CA ALA A 269 6.86 3.48 10.28
C ALA A 269 7.39 4.31 9.11
N HIS A 270 6.48 4.95 8.40
CA HIS A 270 6.80 5.80 7.27
C HIS A 270 5.96 7.07 7.27
N VAL A 271 6.43 8.07 6.53
CA VAL A 271 5.62 9.22 6.14
C VAL A 271 4.99 8.91 4.80
N ARG A 272 3.67 9.04 4.71
CA ARG A 272 2.91 9.01 3.46
C ARG A 272 2.54 10.44 3.08
N VAL A 273 2.95 10.86 1.89
CA VAL A 273 2.59 12.14 1.30
C VAL A 273 1.73 11.88 0.08
N GLU A 274 0.47 12.28 0.15
CA GLU A 274 -0.47 12.22 -0.97
C GLU A 274 -0.55 13.59 -1.63
N LEU A 275 -0.34 13.61 -2.94
CA LEU A 275 -0.44 14.77 -3.82
C LEU A 275 -1.69 14.60 -4.67
N ARG A 276 -2.52 15.63 -4.74
CA ARG A 276 -3.71 15.64 -5.57
C ARG A 276 -3.77 16.94 -6.38
N ALA A 277 -3.81 16.79 -7.71
CA ALA A 277 -3.99 17.90 -8.63
C ALA A 277 -5.48 18.20 -8.86
N ALA A 278 -5.74 19.43 -9.34
CA ALA A 278 -7.08 19.91 -9.63
C ALA A 278 -7.81 19.11 -10.73
N ASP A 279 -7.06 18.46 -11.61
CA ASP A 279 -7.59 17.56 -12.66
C ASP A 279 -7.99 16.18 -12.12
N GLY A 280 -7.81 15.94 -10.81
CA GLY A 280 -8.09 14.67 -10.15
C GLY A 280 -6.94 13.66 -10.18
N ALA A 281 -5.81 13.99 -10.82
CA ALA A 281 -4.62 13.14 -10.74
C ALA A 281 -4.13 13.06 -9.30
N THR A 282 -3.75 11.86 -8.86
CA THR A 282 -3.24 11.60 -7.53
C THR A 282 -1.91 10.87 -7.60
N ALA A 283 -1.01 11.19 -6.67
CA ALA A 283 0.25 10.49 -6.50
C ALA A 283 0.56 10.35 -5.02
N VAL A 284 1.02 9.18 -4.62
CA VAL A 284 1.36 8.89 -3.22
C VAL A 284 2.86 8.61 -3.14
N ARG A 285 3.52 9.22 -2.15
CA ARG A 285 4.93 8.99 -1.82
C ARG A 285 5.04 8.36 -0.46
N ARG A 286 5.76 7.25 -0.39
CA ARG A 286 6.15 6.62 0.87
C ARG A 286 7.59 6.96 1.18
N LEU A 287 7.81 7.55 2.35
CA LEU A 287 9.13 7.92 2.85
C LEU A 287 9.44 7.08 4.10
N PRO A 288 10.12 5.93 3.95
CA PRO A 288 10.44 5.05 5.07
C PRO A 288 11.60 5.61 5.90
N GLY A 289 11.65 5.27 7.17
CA GLY A 289 12.76 5.65 8.05
C GLY A 289 12.37 6.04 9.46
N LEU A 290 11.10 5.88 9.82
CA LEU A 290 10.60 6.10 11.17
C LEU A 290 10.51 4.77 11.92
N THR A 291 10.46 4.88 13.24
CA THR A 291 10.25 3.78 14.17
C THR A 291 9.14 4.18 15.12
N VAL A 292 8.20 3.27 15.36
CA VAL A 292 7.12 3.45 16.31
C VAL A 292 7.31 2.50 17.49
N LEU A 293 7.06 3.00 18.70
CA LEU A 293 7.20 2.24 19.94
C LEU A 293 5.86 2.15 20.69
N PRO A 294 5.48 0.94 21.15
CA PRO A 294 4.25 0.68 21.88
C PRO A 294 4.29 1.28 23.30
N PRO A 295 3.17 1.25 24.05
CA PRO A 295 3.21 1.39 25.50
C PRO A 295 4.19 0.38 26.12
N ARG A 296 5.05 0.82 27.04
CA ARG A 296 5.88 -0.08 27.83
C ARG A 296 4.99 -0.96 28.71
N GLN A 297 4.85 -2.23 28.37
CA GLN A 297 4.25 -3.23 29.25
C GLN A 297 5.33 -3.75 30.20
N TRP A 298 5.27 -3.33 31.46
CA TRP A 298 6.05 -3.98 32.51
C TRP A 298 5.32 -5.25 32.93
N ARG A 299 5.90 -6.42 32.65
CA ARG A 299 5.53 -7.65 33.35
C ARG A 299 6.31 -7.66 34.67
N LEU A 300 5.59 -7.66 35.79
CA LEU A 300 6.14 -8.10 37.06
C LEU A 300 6.32 -9.61 36.93
N ASP A 301 7.57 -10.06 36.84
CA ASP A 301 7.89 -11.47 37.11
C ASP A 301 7.59 -11.71 38.61
N GLY A 302 6.62 -12.57 38.86
CA GLY A 302 6.20 -13.01 40.21
C GLY A 302 6.92 -14.27 40.63
#